data_AF-A0A3E3EA11-F1
#
_entry.id   AF-A0A3E3EA11-F1
#
_cell.length_a   1.000
_cell.length_b   1.000
_cell.length_c   1.000
_cell.angle_alpha   90.00
_cell.angle_beta   90.00
_cell.angle_gamma   90.00
#
_symmetry.space_group_name_H-M   'P 1'
#
loop_
_entity.id
_entity.type
_entity.pdbx_description
1 polymer ?
#
loop_
_entity_poly.entity_id
_entity_poly.type
_entity_poly.pdbx_seq_one_letter_code
_entity_poly.pdbx_strand_id
1 'polypeptide(L)'
;MIDLNQVMTFTEAADKWGFANGNTIRKAVERNKFLPAEIRKSGDVWLTTYAAMLRVFGQPRKLDEVITYQEIAELITDAVYLHKSVDLEMNSIFRRIAGAIEKRQTITVVESRNKSERILMVVKTRDDLEAFMNTLKRYLDSVDIKLKKE
;
A
#
# COMPACT_ATOMS: atom_id res chain seq x y z
N MET A 1 -7.14 19.87 -14.97
CA MET A 1 -6.18 19.74 -13.86
C MET A 1 -5.85 18.26 -13.74
N ILE A 2 -4.59 17.85 -13.93
CA ILE A 2 -4.20 16.43 -13.77
C ILE A 2 -4.16 16.16 -12.27
N ASP A 3 -5.00 15.24 -11.81
CA ASP A 3 -4.94 14.76 -10.43
C ASP A 3 -3.69 13.88 -10.26
N LEU A 4 -2.71 14.38 -9.51
CA LEU A 4 -1.49 13.64 -9.20
C LEU A 4 -1.78 12.33 -8.46
N ASN A 5 -2.91 12.22 -7.76
CA ASN A 5 -3.31 10.98 -7.09
C ASN A 5 -3.67 9.85 -8.07
N GLN A 6 -3.84 10.15 -9.35
CA GLN A 6 -4.08 9.15 -10.39
C GLN A 6 -2.82 8.71 -11.14
N VAL A 7 -1.67 9.30 -10.83
CA VAL A 7 -0.37 8.93 -11.39
C VAL A 7 0.34 8.00 -10.41
N MET A 8 0.94 6.93 -10.94
CA MET A 8 1.68 5.95 -10.16
C MET A 8 2.94 5.52 -10.91
N THR A 9 3.97 5.15 -10.16
CA THR A 9 5.15 4.49 -10.69
C THR A 9 4.80 3.10 -11.21
N PHE A 10 5.62 2.55 -12.12
CA PHE A 10 5.42 1.17 -12.59
C PHE A 10 5.51 0.15 -11.46
N THR A 11 6.26 0.43 -10.39
CA THR A 11 6.32 -0.42 -9.21
C THR A 11 4.98 -0.41 -8.48
N GLU A 12 4.46 0.77 -8.13
CA GLU A 12 3.16 0.90 -7.48
C GLU A 12 2.02 0.32 -8.34
N ALA A 13 2.06 0.53 -9.66
CA ALA A 13 1.12 -0.04 -10.60
C ALA A 13 1.20 -1.58 -10.64
N ALA A 14 2.41 -2.13 -10.65
CA ALA A 14 2.63 -3.57 -10.60
C ALA A 14 2.08 -4.15 -9.29
N ASP A 15 2.30 -3.47 -8.17
CA ASP A 15 1.76 -3.88 -6.89
C ASP A 15 0.23 -3.90 -6.89
N LYS A 16 -0.40 -2.83 -7.39
CA LYS A 16 -1.87 -2.72 -7.48
C LYS A 16 -2.50 -3.75 -8.43
N TRP A 17 -1.84 -4.09 -9.53
CA TRP A 17 -2.32 -5.12 -10.48
C TRP A 17 -1.86 -6.54 -10.13
N GLY A 18 -1.12 -6.73 -9.04
CA GLY A 18 -0.65 -8.04 -8.61
C GLY A 18 0.46 -8.63 -9.51
N PHE A 19 1.20 -7.79 -10.23
CA PHE A 19 2.40 -8.20 -10.95
C PHE A 19 3.60 -8.31 -9.99
N ALA A 20 4.59 -9.12 -10.36
CA ALA A 20 5.79 -9.32 -9.55
C ALA A 20 6.65 -8.04 -9.44
N ASN A 21 6.68 -7.22 -10.50
CA ASN A 21 7.35 -5.92 -10.56
C ASN A 21 6.92 -5.18 -11.85
N GLY A 22 7.53 -4.02 -12.11
CA GLY A 22 7.26 -3.21 -13.30
C GLY A 22 7.62 -3.84 -14.66
N ASN A 23 8.23 -5.03 -14.73
CA ASN A 23 8.66 -5.64 -16.01
C ASN A 23 7.49 -6.00 -16.92
N THR A 24 6.36 -6.47 -16.37
CA THR A 24 5.15 -6.75 -17.16
C THR A 24 4.65 -5.48 -17.85
N ILE A 25 4.67 -4.36 -17.13
CA ILE A 25 4.26 -3.06 -17.64
C ILE A 25 5.25 -2.56 -18.70
N ARG A 26 6.57 -2.67 -18.47
CA ARG A 26 7.60 -2.34 -19.47
C ARG A 26 7.43 -3.15 -20.77
N LYS A 27 7.20 -4.46 -20.68
CA LYS A 27 6.94 -5.29 -21.86
C LYS A 27 5.68 -4.85 -22.62
N ALA A 28 4.65 -4.36 -21.93
CA ALA A 28 3.45 -3.83 -22.58
C ALA A 28 3.73 -2.48 -23.28
N VAL A 29 4.60 -1.64 -22.72
CA VAL A 29 5.11 -0.44 -23.39
C VAL A 29 5.88 -0.80 -24.66
N GLU A 30 6.82 -1.74 -24.59
CA GLU A 30 7.59 -2.22 -25.76
C GLU A 30 6.68 -2.78 -26.87
N ARG A 31 5.51 -3.32 -26.49
CA ARG A 31 4.49 -3.85 -27.40
C ARG A 31 3.46 -2.80 -27.86
N ASN A 32 3.71 -1.51 -27.61
CA ASN A 32 2.84 -0.39 -27.99
C ASN A 32 1.39 -0.53 -27.48
N LYS A 33 1.19 -1.12 -26.31
CA LYS A 33 -0.16 -1.25 -25.71
C LYS A 33 -0.64 0.05 -25.07
N PHE A 34 0.30 0.89 -24.64
CA PHE A 34 0.05 2.21 -24.06
C PHE A 34 0.07 3.31 -25.12
N LEU A 35 -0.74 4.34 -24.94
CA LEU A 35 -0.70 5.56 -25.73
C LEU A 35 0.45 6.46 -25.25
N PRO A 36 1.02 7.33 -26.12
CA PRO A 36 2.14 8.19 -25.73
C PRO A 36 1.88 9.09 -24.52
N ALA A 37 0.63 9.51 -24.30
CA ALA A 37 0.23 10.36 -23.17
C ALA A 37 -0.05 9.60 -21.86
N GLU A 38 -0.05 8.27 -21.90
CA GLU A 38 -0.39 7.41 -20.76
C GLU A 38 0.83 6.96 -19.93
N ILE A 39 2.03 7.16 -20.47
CA ILE A 39 3.28 6.75 -19.86
C ILE A 39 4.30 7.89 -19.96
N ARG A 40 5.13 8.03 -18.93
CA ARG A 40 6.22 9.01 -18.92
C ARG A 40 7.40 8.46 -18.15
N LYS A 41 8.61 8.60 -18.71
CA LYS A 41 9.84 8.35 -17.96
C LYS A 41 10.35 9.65 -17.35
N SER A 42 10.61 9.67 -16.05
CA SER A 42 11.12 10.80 -15.29
C SER A 42 12.38 10.35 -14.53
N GLY A 43 13.56 10.65 -15.09
CA GLY A 43 14.80 10.03 -14.63
C GLY A 43 14.77 8.52 -14.85
N ASP A 44 15.02 7.75 -13.80
CA ASP A 44 14.94 6.27 -13.82
C ASP A 44 13.54 5.72 -13.54
N VAL A 45 12.62 6.58 -13.11
CA VAL A 45 11.28 6.18 -12.71
C VAL A 45 10.33 6.26 -13.90
N TRP A 46 9.61 5.17 -14.15
CA TRP A 46 8.51 5.13 -15.11
C TRP A 46 7.19 5.40 -14.39
N LEU A 47 6.38 6.27 -14.99
CA LEU A 47 5.07 6.68 -14.50
C LEU A 47 3.99 6.27 -15.48
N THR A 48 2.83 5.91 -14.95
CA THR A 48 1.59 5.68 -15.70
C THR A 48 0.40 6.21 -14.91
N THR A 49 -0.79 6.17 -15.49
CA THR A 49 -2.04 6.55 -14.82
C THR A 49 -2.89 5.34 -14.49
N TYR A 50 -3.75 5.47 -13.48
CA TYR A 50 -4.73 4.44 -13.15
C TYR A 50 -5.61 4.09 -14.36
N ALA A 51 -6.07 5.10 -15.11
CA ALA A 51 -6.90 4.91 -16.30
C ALA A 51 -6.19 4.12 -17.40
N ALA A 52 -4.90 4.38 -17.61
CA ALA A 52 -4.10 3.63 -18.58
C ALA A 52 -3.95 2.17 -18.18
N MET A 53 -3.61 1.91 -16.92
CA MET A 53 -3.51 0.55 -16.38
C MET A 53 -4.84 -0.21 -16.48
N LEU A 54 -5.96 0.46 -16.16
CA LEU A 54 -7.30 -0.11 -16.28
C LEU A 54 -7.63 -0.50 -17.71
N ARG A 55 -7.26 0.34 -18.69
CA ARG A 55 -7.48 0.09 -20.12
C ARG A 55 -6.62 -1.07 -20.65
N VAL A 56 -5.33 -1.11 -20.28
CA VAL A 56 -4.37 -2.07 -20.81
C VAL A 56 -4.47 -3.44 -20.14
N PHE A 57 -4.68 -3.46 -18.82
CA PHE A 57 -4.63 -4.67 -18.01
C PHE A 57 -5.96 -5.05 -17.37
N GLY A 58 -7.01 -4.25 -17.54
CA GLY A 58 -8.31 -4.48 -16.93
C GLY A 58 -8.32 -4.09 -15.45
N GLN A 59 -9.28 -4.63 -14.71
CA GLN A 59 -9.44 -4.33 -13.29
C GLN A 59 -8.18 -4.73 -12.50
N PRO A 60 -7.77 -3.93 -11.50
CA PRO A 60 -6.68 -4.33 -10.60
C PRO A 60 -7.06 -5.63 -9.88
N ARG A 61 -6.04 -6.32 -9.37
CA ARG A 61 -6.27 -7.56 -8.59
C ARG A 61 -7.22 -7.22 -7.43
N LYS A 62 -8.23 -8.07 -7.21
CA LYS A 62 -9.06 -7.97 -6.00
C LYS A 62 -8.12 -8.04 -4.81
N LEU A 63 -8.15 -6.99 -4.00
CA LEU A 63 -7.37 -6.93 -2.77
C LEU A 63 -7.93 -7.99 -1.84
N ASP A 64 -7.09 -8.95 -1.45
CA ASP A 64 -7.52 -10.06 -0.59
C ASP A 64 -7.91 -9.52 0.79
N GLU A 65 -7.10 -8.61 1.34
CA GLU A 65 -7.42 -7.78 2.49
C GLU A 65 -6.94 -6.33 2.30
N VAL A 66 -7.70 -5.38 2.83
CA VAL A 66 -7.37 -3.96 2.87
C VAL A 66 -7.31 -3.51 4.33
N ILE A 67 -6.25 -2.78 4.66
CA ILE A 67 -6.10 -2.11 5.95
C ILE A 67 -5.97 -0.63 5.68
N THR A 68 -6.78 0.18 6.35
CA THR A 68 -6.67 1.63 6.24
C THR A 68 -5.62 2.14 7.21
N TYR A 69 -4.81 3.10 6.78
CA TYR A 69 -3.87 3.78 7.66
C TYR A 69 -4.61 4.56 8.76
N GLN A 70 -5.85 4.98 8.49
CA GLN A 70 -6.75 5.60 9.45
C GLN A 70 -7.02 4.70 10.67
N GLU A 71 -7.30 3.41 10.49
CA GLU A 71 -7.47 2.47 11.61
C GLU A 71 -6.28 2.51 12.57
N ILE A 72 -5.06 2.52 12.02
CA ILE A 72 -3.83 2.58 12.83
C ILE A 72 -3.66 3.96 13.47
N ALA A 73 -3.90 5.03 12.71
CA ALA A 73 -3.77 6.40 13.19
C ALA A 73 -4.75 6.74 14.32
N GLU A 74 -5.97 6.21 14.27
CA GLU A 74 -6.99 6.36 15.32
C GLU A 74 -6.55 5.68 16.62
N LEU A 75 -6.02 4.45 16.54
CA LEU A 75 -5.47 3.75 17.70
C LEU A 75 -4.30 4.51 18.33
N ILE A 76 -3.43 5.09 17.50
CA ILE A 76 -2.33 5.93 17.98
C ILE A 76 -2.86 7.20 18.66
N THR A 77 -3.86 7.83 18.07
CA THR A 77 -4.51 9.03 18.65
C THR A 77 -5.13 8.71 20.01
N ASP A 78 -5.85 7.60 20.12
CA ASP A 78 -6.45 7.14 21.38
C ASP A 78 -5.39 6.82 22.44
N ALA A 79 -4.27 6.24 22.05
CA ALA A 79 -3.15 5.97 22.97
C ALA A 79 -2.47 7.26 23.45
N VAL A 80 -2.17 8.22 22.55
CA VAL A 80 -1.49 9.48 22.90
C VAL A 80 -2.40 10.39 23.72
N TYR A 81 -3.61 10.65 23.24
CA TYR A 81 -4.47 11.72 23.79
C TYR A 81 -5.42 11.22 24.88
N LEU A 82 -5.87 9.97 24.80
CA LEU A 82 -6.84 9.42 25.75
C LEU A 82 -6.19 8.44 26.76
N HIS A 83 -4.88 8.21 26.65
CA HIS A 83 -4.13 7.24 27.47
C HIS A 83 -4.77 5.85 27.51
N LYS A 84 -5.46 5.47 26.43
CA LYS A 84 -6.07 4.14 26.31
C LYS A 84 -5.01 3.10 25.98
N SER A 85 -5.14 1.94 26.60
CA SER A 85 -4.40 0.74 26.17
C SER A 85 -4.97 0.27 24.83
N VAL A 86 -4.15 0.26 23.78
CA VAL A 86 -4.52 -0.18 22.43
C VAL A 86 -3.79 -1.46 21.98
N ASP A 87 -3.14 -2.16 22.92
CA ASP A 87 -2.36 -3.37 22.64
C ASP A 87 -3.21 -4.45 21.94
N LEU A 88 -4.47 -4.64 22.38
CA LEU A 88 -5.37 -5.67 21.83
C LEU A 88 -5.77 -5.38 20.39
N GLU A 89 -6.15 -4.13 20.11
CA GLU A 89 -6.56 -3.66 18.80
C GLU A 89 -5.38 -3.69 17.82
N MET A 90 -4.20 -3.24 18.26
CA MET A 90 -2.99 -3.31 17.44
C MET A 90 -2.57 -4.75 17.16
N ASN A 91 -2.57 -5.63 18.15
CA ASN A 91 -2.26 -7.04 17.95
C ASN A 91 -3.28 -7.73 17.05
N SER A 92 -4.55 -7.32 17.08
CA SER A 92 -5.58 -7.78 16.15
C SER A 92 -5.23 -7.43 14.70
N ILE A 93 -4.83 -6.18 14.44
CA ILE A 93 -4.36 -5.75 13.10
C ILE A 93 -3.17 -6.59 12.66
N PHE A 94 -2.17 -6.79 13.53
CA PHE A 94 -0.99 -7.58 13.19
C PHE A 94 -1.32 -9.05 12.92
N ARG A 95 -2.22 -9.66 13.71
CA ARG A 95 -2.69 -11.04 13.48
C ARG A 95 -3.42 -11.19 12.15
N ARG A 96 -4.24 -10.20 11.76
CA ARG A 96 -4.89 -10.19 10.43
C ARG A 96 -3.86 -10.16 9.31
N ILE A 97 -2.85 -9.29 9.41
CA ILE A 97 -1.78 -9.21 8.39
C ILE A 97 -1.00 -10.52 8.34
N ALA A 98 -0.56 -11.05 9.48
CA ALA A 98 0.17 -12.31 9.54
C ALA A 98 -0.64 -13.48 8.95
N GLY A 99 -1.91 -13.62 9.32
CA GLY A 99 -2.79 -14.67 8.82
C GLY A 99 -3.07 -14.56 7.31
N ALA A 100 -3.16 -13.36 6.76
CA ALA A 100 -3.26 -13.16 5.32
C ALA A 100 -1.97 -13.60 4.60
N ILE A 101 -0.79 -13.28 5.13
CA ILE A 101 0.49 -13.73 4.56
C ILE A 101 0.61 -15.25 4.60
N GLU A 102 0.22 -15.91 5.70
CA GLU A 102 0.20 -17.37 5.81
C GLU A 102 -0.69 -18.02 4.74
N LYS A 103 -1.83 -17.39 4.43
CA LYS A 103 -2.75 -17.79 3.35
C LYS A 103 -2.25 -17.42 1.95
N ARG A 104 -1.03 -16.88 1.82
CA ARG A 104 -0.46 -16.35 0.57
C ARG A 104 -1.32 -15.25 -0.08
N GLN A 105 -2.04 -14.51 0.74
CA GLN A 105 -2.86 -13.37 0.36
C GLN A 105 -2.04 -12.09 0.45
N THR A 106 -2.44 -11.10 -0.34
CA THR A 106 -1.79 -9.77 -0.30
C THR A 106 -2.63 -8.80 0.52
N ILE A 107 -2.01 -8.11 1.47
CA ILE A 107 -2.65 -7.00 2.19
C ILE A 107 -2.28 -5.69 1.50
N THR A 108 -3.26 -4.83 1.26
CA THR A 108 -3.00 -3.46 0.79
C THR A 108 -3.24 -2.49 1.92
N VAL A 109 -2.20 -1.73 2.26
CA VAL A 109 -2.30 -0.61 3.19
C VAL A 109 -2.65 0.64 2.37
N VAL A 110 -3.79 1.23 2.65
CA VAL A 110 -4.29 2.42 1.94
C VAL A 110 -4.42 3.60 2.88
N GLU A 111 -4.18 4.81 2.37
CA GLU A 111 -4.53 6.07 3.02
C GLU A 111 -5.76 6.65 2.34
N SER A 112 -6.81 6.91 3.11
CA SER A 112 -8.03 7.55 2.61
C SER A 112 -8.03 9.04 2.92
N ARG A 113 -7.82 9.91 1.92
CA ARG A 113 -7.97 11.36 2.05
C ARG A 113 -9.02 11.88 1.08
N ASN A 114 -10.03 12.60 1.59
CA ASN A 114 -11.02 13.34 0.78
C ASN A 114 -11.57 12.54 -0.42
N LYS A 115 -12.10 11.34 -0.19
CA LYS A 115 -12.69 10.42 -1.20
C LYS A 115 -11.70 9.80 -2.20
N SER A 116 -10.40 10.03 -2.03
CA SER A 116 -9.35 9.35 -2.79
C SER A 116 -8.59 8.36 -1.90
N GLU A 117 -8.46 7.12 -2.37
CA GLU A 117 -7.64 6.10 -1.74
C GLU A 117 -6.26 6.08 -2.41
N ARG A 118 -5.23 6.29 -1.60
CA ARG A 118 -3.84 6.13 -2.02
C ARG A 118 -3.28 4.83 -1.45
N ILE A 119 -2.71 3.98 -2.30
CA ILE A 119 -1.97 2.80 -1.81
C ILE A 119 -0.66 3.30 -1.20
N LEU A 120 -0.44 3.02 0.08
CA LEU A 120 0.82 3.28 0.76
C LEU A 120 1.80 2.13 0.56
N MET A 121 1.31 0.89 0.67
CA MET A 121 2.13 -0.31 0.58
C MET A 121 1.27 -1.53 0.24
N VAL A 122 1.86 -2.50 -0.45
CA VAL A 122 1.29 -3.85 -0.57
C VAL A 122 2.21 -4.82 0.17
N VAL A 123 1.67 -5.49 1.18
CA VAL A 123 2.38 -6.48 1.99
C VAL A 123 2.09 -7.86 1.43
N LYS A 124 3.13 -8.54 0.94
CA LYS A 124 3.03 -9.84 0.26
C LYS A 124 3.88 -10.92 0.91
N THR A 125 4.90 -10.50 1.64
CA THR A 125 5.91 -11.37 2.26
C THR A 125 6.08 -11.05 3.75
N ARG A 126 6.76 -11.94 4.46
CA ARG A 126 7.13 -11.71 5.86
C ARG A 126 8.09 -10.52 6.00
N ASP A 127 8.98 -10.34 5.04
CA ASP A 127 9.93 -9.21 5.00
C ASP A 127 9.18 -7.88 4.81
N ASP A 128 8.15 -7.85 3.96
CA ASP A 128 7.28 -6.67 3.80
C ASP A 128 6.57 -6.32 5.12
N LEU A 129 6.08 -7.34 5.83
CA LEU A 129 5.46 -7.15 7.15
C LEU A 129 6.48 -6.60 8.14
N GLU A 130 7.67 -7.18 8.23
CA GLU A 130 8.72 -6.67 9.13
C GLU A 130 9.11 -5.23 8.81
N ALA A 131 9.25 -4.87 7.53
CA ALA A 131 9.53 -3.50 7.10
C ALA A 131 8.40 -2.51 7.49
N PHE A 132 7.15 -2.92 7.31
CA PHE A 132 5.98 -2.15 7.74
C PHE A 132 5.95 -1.97 9.26
N MET A 133 6.15 -3.05 10.01
CA MET A 133 6.20 -3.04 11.48
C MET A 133 7.32 -2.15 12.01
N ASN A 134 8.50 -2.18 11.39
CA ASN A 134 9.62 -1.33 11.78
C ASN A 134 9.31 0.15 11.53
N THR A 135 8.62 0.47 10.44
CA THR A 135 8.15 1.84 10.15
C THR A 135 7.16 2.33 11.20
N LEU A 136 6.16 1.50 11.52
CA LEU A 136 5.18 1.81 12.56
C LEU A 136 5.84 1.96 13.93
N LYS A 137 6.71 1.03 14.31
CA LYS A 137 7.40 1.06 15.59
C LYS A 137 8.24 2.34 15.75
N ARG A 138 8.97 2.74 14.71
CA ARG A 138 9.69 4.02 14.72
C ARG A 138 8.77 5.21 14.96
N TYR A 139 7.57 5.19 14.38
CA TYR A 139 6.59 6.24 14.59
C TYR A 139 6.04 6.22 16.02
N LEU A 140 5.67 5.05 16.54
CA LEU A 140 5.19 4.86 17.92
C LEU A 140 6.23 5.29 18.96
N ASP A 141 7.49 4.89 18.78
CA ASP A 141 8.60 5.28 19.63
C ASP A 141 8.80 6.82 19.61
N SER A 142 8.53 7.49 18.48
CA SER A 142 8.64 8.96 18.37
C SER A 142 7.53 9.73 19.11
N VAL A 143 6.42 9.06 19.43
CA VAL A 143 5.30 9.61 20.21
C VAL A 143 5.18 8.98 21.59
N ASP A 144 6.26 8.34 22.07
CA ASP A 144 6.40 7.67 23.38
C ASP A 144 5.33 6.60 23.68
N ILE A 145 4.83 5.93 22.62
CA ILE A 145 3.96 4.76 22.76
C ILE A 145 4.79 3.48 22.71
N LYS A 146 4.71 2.67 23.77
CA LYS A 146 5.36 1.35 23.83
C LYS A 146 4.32 0.23 23.75
N LEU A 147 4.29 -0.46 22.61
CA LEU A 147 3.50 -1.69 22.48
C LEU A 147 4.12 -2.81 23.33
N LYS A 148 3.30 -3.54 24.08
CA LYS A 148 3.76 -4.74 24.78
C LYS A 148 3.95 -5.88 23.77
N LYS A 149 5.09 -6.56 23.83
CA LYS A 149 5.27 -7.84 23.13
C LYS A 149 4.41 -8.89 23.82
N GLU A 150 3.51 -9.54 23.07
CA GLU A 150 2.96 -10.86 23.44
C GLU A 150 4.07 -11.92 23.42
#